data_AF-A0A9E6DVV5-F1
#
_entry.id   AF-A0A9E6DVV5-F1
#
_cell.length_a   1.000
_cell.length_b   1.000
_cell.length_c   1.000
_cell.angle_alpha   90.00
_cell.angle_beta   90.00
_cell.angle_gamma   90.00
#
_symmetry.space_group_name_H-M   'P 1'
#
loop_
_entity.id
_entity.type
_entity.pdbx_description
1 polymer ?
#
loop_
_entity_poly.entity_id
_entity_poly.type
_entity_poly.pdbx_seq_one_letter_code
_entity_poly.pdbx_strand_id
1 'polypeptide(L)'
;ILKNKTGSLKKKKLAEIVETICDAGLRMAAVMLEDHNEIEASVNFVYEKYKESDDYDKSKSESFHTNNIRDMLNFRVLVWVIGCVEKSVGAINKPELKEIINELVENKSTPAYHLIRYFYLLDTSIEFEGNLKKDLEFMLKRYPADNEIFLNRIVSLRTQHYERTHRIKEKYRQSIFSSLGVKYRKPKSKLKSIEEKIKRAAHKF
;
A
#
# COMPACT_ATOMS: atom_id res chain seq x y z
N ILE A 1 -1.30 -22.31 -6.75
CA ILE A 1 -2.63 -22.94 -6.60
C ILE A 1 -3.74 -22.05 -7.15
N LEU A 2 -3.94 -20.84 -6.62
CA LEU A 2 -4.97 -19.92 -7.10
C LEU A 2 -4.86 -19.63 -8.61
N LYS A 3 -3.66 -19.43 -9.18
CA LYS A 3 -3.51 -19.22 -10.63
C LYS A 3 -4.23 -20.26 -11.51
N ASN A 4 -4.18 -21.55 -11.14
CA ASN A 4 -4.61 -22.65 -12.02
C ASN A 4 -5.87 -23.39 -11.54
N LYS A 5 -6.28 -23.24 -10.26
CA LYS A 5 -7.36 -24.05 -9.66
C LYS A 5 -8.50 -23.25 -9.04
N THR A 6 -8.60 -21.93 -9.26
CA THR A 6 -9.68 -21.12 -8.65
C THR A 6 -11.07 -21.65 -8.97
N GLY A 7 -11.35 -21.99 -10.24
CA GLY A 7 -12.68 -22.45 -10.66
C GLY A 7 -13.04 -23.88 -10.23
N SER A 8 -12.10 -24.67 -9.73
CA SER A 8 -12.32 -26.09 -9.37
C SER A 8 -12.31 -26.35 -7.86
N LEU A 9 -12.00 -25.35 -7.05
CA LEU A 9 -11.95 -25.46 -5.59
C LEU A 9 -13.24 -24.93 -4.96
N LYS A 10 -13.71 -25.60 -3.90
CA LYS A 10 -14.84 -25.12 -3.09
C LYS A 10 -14.47 -23.80 -2.39
N LYS A 11 -15.45 -22.90 -2.21
CA LYS A 11 -15.30 -21.59 -1.55
C LYS A 11 -14.52 -21.67 -0.23
N LYS A 12 -14.85 -22.64 0.64
CA LYS A 12 -14.14 -22.85 1.92
C LYS A 12 -12.63 -23.08 1.75
N LYS A 13 -12.23 -23.89 0.76
CA LYS A 13 -10.80 -24.16 0.52
C LYS A 13 -10.08 -22.97 -0.09
N LEU A 14 -10.78 -22.21 -0.94
CA LEU A 14 -10.27 -20.94 -1.46
C LEU A 14 -10.06 -19.92 -0.34
N ALA A 15 -11.02 -19.79 0.58
CA ALA A 15 -10.91 -18.91 1.74
C ALA A 15 -9.69 -19.26 2.60
N GLU A 16 -9.50 -20.53 2.95
CA GLU A 16 -8.33 -21.00 3.71
C GLU A 16 -7.00 -20.67 3.00
N ILE A 17 -6.93 -20.83 1.68
CA ILE A 17 -5.72 -20.49 0.91
C ILE A 17 -5.48 -18.98 0.90
N VAL A 18 -6.52 -18.18 0.69
CA VAL A 18 -6.44 -16.70 0.73
C VAL A 18 -5.99 -16.24 2.11
N GLU A 19 -6.60 -16.77 3.17
CA GLU A 19 -6.23 -16.50 4.57
C GLU A 19 -4.75 -16.79 4.81
N THR A 20 -4.29 -17.98 4.39
CA THR A 20 -2.89 -18.39 4.57
C THR A 20 -1.92 -17.46 3.85
N ILE A 21 -2.25 -17.01 2.63
CA ILE A 21 -1.43 -16.07 1.87
C ILE A 21 -1.39 -14.70 2.57
N CYS A 22 -2.55 -14.20 2.99
CA CYS A 22 -2.67 -12.94 3.71
C CYS A 22 -1.87 -13.00 5.02
N ASP A 23 -2.10 -14.00 5.87
CA ASP A 23 -1.39 -14.18 7.13
C ASP A 23 0.13 -14.32 6.93
N ALA A 24 0.57 -15.08 5.92
CA ALA A 24 2.00 -15.25 5.66
C ALA A 24 2.68 -13.92 5.25
N GLY A 25 2.04 -13.13 4.38
CA GLY A 25 2.58 -11.84 3.98
C GLY A 25 2.46 -10.77 5.07
N LEU A 26 1.41 -10.84 5.90
CA LEU A 26 1.16 -9.87 6.97
C LEU A 26 1.90 -10.17 8.25
N ARG A 27 2.27 -11.41 8.56
CA ARG A 27 3.11 -11.71 9.75
C ARG A 27 4.42 -10.94 9.73
N MET A 28 4.99 -10.69 8.55
CA MET A 28 6.19 -9.86 8.41
C MET A 28 5.91 -8.36 8.51
N ALA A 29 4.67 -7.93 8.25
CA ALA A 29 4.25 -6.53 8.35
C ALA A 29 3.71 -6.16 9.74
N ALA A 30 3.06 -7.10 10.43
CA ALA A 30 2.35 -6.89 11.70
C ALA A 30 3.29 -6.45 12.82
N VAL A 31 4.48 -7.05 12.88
CA VAL A 31 5.58 -6.68 13.80
C VAL A 31 5.84 -5.17 13.80
N MET A 32 5.71 -4.52 12.64
CA MET A 32 6.03 -3.10 12.46
C MET A 32 4.81 -2.19 12.34
N LEU A 33 3.62 -2.75 12.17
CA LEU A 33 2.35 -2.00 12.06
C LEU A 33 1.68 -1.80 13.41
N GLU A 34 2.04 -2.57 14.43
CA GLU A 34 1.27 -2.63 15.69
C GLU A 34 2.05 -2.14 16.93
N ASP A 35 3.39 -2.01 16.88
CA ASP A 35 4.18 -1.57 18.05
C ASP A 35 5.28 -0.55 17.72
N HIS A 36 5.04 0.72 18.07
CA HIS A 36 6.06 1.78 17.96
C HIS A 36 7.30 1.52 18.84
N ASN A 37 7.18 0.75 19.92
CA ASN A 37 8.32 0.44 20.80
C ASN A 37 9.34 -0.46 20.12
N GLU A 38 8.93 -1.31 19.16
CA GLU A 38 9.85 -2.16 18.42
C GLU A 38 10.77 -1.35 17.49
N ILE A 39 10.26 -0.26 16.91
CA ILE A 39 11.06 0.66 16.11
C ILE A 39 12.10 1.34 17.01
N GLU A 40 11.71 1.82 18.18
CA GLU A 40 12.64 2.44 19.13
C GLU A 40 13.71 1.47 19.65
N ALA A 41 13.32 0.23 19.96
CA ALA A 41 14.27 -0.82 20.33
C ALA A 41 15.28 -1.10 19.20
N SER A 42 14.80 -1.14 17.95
CA SER A 42 15.64 -1.31 16.76
C SER A 42 16.57 -0.13 16.53
N VAL A 43 16.09 1.11 16.73
CA VAL A 43 16.90 2.33 16.64
C VAL A 43 18.04 2.28 17.65
N ASN A 44 17.74 1.93 18.90
CA ASN A 44 18.73 1.86 19.97
C ASN A 44 19.77 0.78 19.68
N PHE A 45 19.34 -0.41 19.24
CA PHE A 45 20.26 -1.48 18.86
C PHE A 45 21.21 -1.06 17.73
N VAL A 46 20.68 -0.47 16.66
CA VAL A 46 21.49 0.01 15.53
C VAL A 46 22.42 1.14 15.96
N TYR A 47 21.98 2.04 16.83
CA TYR A 47 22.79 3.12 17.35
C TYR A 47 23.97 2.60 18.17
N GLU A 48 23.76 1.65 19.08
CA GLU A 48 24.86 1.04 19.85
C GLU A 48 25.86 0.32 18.94
N LYS A 49 25.40 -0.33 17.87
CA LYS A 49 26.30 -0.91 16.85
C LYS A 49 27.02 0.12 16.00
N TYR A 50 26.39 1.26 15.72
CA TYR A 50 27.03 2.34 15.00
C TYR A 50 28.14 3.01 15.83
N LYS A 51 27.98 3.14 17.15
CA LYS A 51 29.03 3.69 18.04
C LYS A 51 30.31 2.83 18.07
N GLU A 52 30.16 1.53 17.86
CA GLU A 52 31.26 0.57 17.79
C GLU A 52 31.99 0.58 16.43
N SER A 53 31.47 1.27 15.40
CA SER A 53 32.02 1.23 14.04
C SER A 53 33.02 2.35 13.74
N ASP A 54 33.92 2.09 12.78
CA ASP A 54 34.90 3.07 12.30
C ASP A 54 34.25 4.30 11.63
N ASP A 55 33.00 4.14 11.15
CA ASP A 55 32.20 5.20 10.51
C ASP A 55 31.50 6.12 11.53
N TYR A 56 31.72 5.93 12.84
CA TYR A 56 31.04 6.71 13.87
C TYR A 56 31.49 8.18 13.89
N ASP A 57 30.58 9.09 13.55
CA ASP A 57 30.84 10.52 13.59
C ASP A 57 30.64 11.10 15.00
N LYS A 58 31.73 11.16 15.76
CA LYS A 58 31.78 11.75 17.12
C LYS A 58 31.47 13.25 17.15
N SER A 59 31.46 13.95 16.01
CA SER A 59 31.17 15.39 15.96
C SER A 59 29.68 15.73 16.10
N LYS A 60 28.80 14.73 15.95
CA LYS A 60 27.34 14.91 16.03
C LYS A 60 26.80 14.40 17.37
N SER A 61 25.66 14.97 17.77
CA SER A 61 24.96 14.52 18.97
C SER A 61 24.33 13.14 18.78
N GLU A 62 24.14 12.43 19.88
CA GLU A 62 23.34 11.20 19.94
C GLU A 62 21.93 11.39 19.34
N SER A 63 21.27 12.51 19.64
CA SER A 63 19.96 12.83 19.09
C SER A 63 19.96 12.95 17.56
N PHE A 64 21.05 13.46 16.97
CA PHE A 64 21.17 13.53 15.51
C PHE A 64 21.28 12.14 14.90
N HIS A 65 22.12 11.27 15.49
CA HIS A 65 22.35 9.90 15.02
C HIS A 65 21.10 9.04 15.14
N THR A 66 20.47 9.03 16.31
CA THR A 66 19.26 8.26 16.57
C THR A 66 18.10 8.71 15.67
N ASN A 67 17.95 10.01 15.39
CA ASN A 67 16.95 10.50 14.44
C ASN A 67 17.23 10.03 13.00
N ASN A 68 18.47 10.11 12.53
CA ASN A 68 18.82 9.62 11.19
C ASN A 68 18.59 8.10 11.06
N ILE A 69 18.98 7.33 12.06
CA ILE A 69 18.76 5.88 12.10
C ILE A 69 17.26 5.58 12.08
N ARG A 70 16.47 6.29 12.89
CA ARG A 70 15.01 6.16 12.93
C ARG A 70 14.37 6.43 11.57
N ASP A 71 14.76 7.51 10.90
CA ASP A 71 14.26 7.84 9.57
C ASP A 71 14.61 6.77 8.53
N MET A 72 15.84 6.24 8.57
CA MET A 72 16.28 5.16 7.71
C MET A 72 15.51 3.86 7.97
N LEU A 73 15.33 3.47 9.23
CA LEU A 73 14.57 2.29 9.63
C LEU A 73 13.12 2.42 9.20
N ASN A 74 12.47 3.55 9.52
CA ASN A 74 11.09 3.83 9.11
C ASN A 74 10.91 3.69 7.60
N PHE A 75 11.82 4.25 6.80
CA PHE A 75 11.76 4.13 5.35
C PHE A 75 11.94 2.69 4.87
N ARG A 76 12.93 1.96 5.40
CA ARG A 76 13.18 0.55 5.01
C ARG A 76 12.01 -0.35 5.37
N VAL A 77 11.46 -0.19 6.57
CA VAL A 77 10.28 -0.90 7.04
C VAL A 77 9.07 -0.59 6.15
N LEU A 78 8.88 0.68 5.77
CA LEU A 78 7.82 1.08 4.83
C LEU A 78 7.92 0.33 3.49
N VAL A 79 9.10 0.34 2.88
CA VAL A 79 9.33 -0.36 1.61
C VAL A 79 9.10 -1.86 1.76
N TRP A 80 9.54 -2.45 2.88
CA TRP A 80 9.36 -3.86 3.15
C TRP A 80 7.87 -4.24 3.29
N VAL A 81 7.11 -3.51 4.10
CA VAL A 81 5.67 -3.75 4.29
C VAL A 81 4.92 -3.62 2.97
N ILE A 82 5.18 -2.56 2.19
CA ILE A 82 4.58 -2.39 0.86
C ILE A 82 4.88 -3.60 -0.02
N GLY A 83 6.14 -4.04 -0.07
CA GLY A 83 6.54 -5.21 -0.87
C GLY A 83 5.87 -6.51 -0.44
N CYS A 84 5.64 -6.72 0.85
CA CYS A 84 4.91 -7.87 1.38
C CYS A 84 3.43 -7.83 0.97
N VAL A 85 2.77 -6.68 1.16
CA VAL A 85 1.36 -6.49 0.79
C VAL A 85 1.17 -6.66 -0.72
N GLU A 86 2.00 -6.06 -1.55
CA GLU A 86 1.92 -6.18 -3.01
C GLU A 86 2.11 -7.63 -3.47
N LYS A 87 3.03 -8.38 -2.86
CA LYS A 87 3.19 -9.82 -3.15
C LYS A 87 1.95 -10.62 -2.79
N SER A 88 1.38 -10.40 -1.60
CA SER A 88 0.16 -11.09 -1.16
C SER A 88 -1.01 -10.76 -2.07
N VAL A 89 -1.23 -9.48 -2.35
CA VAL A 89 -2.31 -9.00 -3.23
C VAL A 89 -2.15 -9.56 -4.63
N GLY A 90 -0.94 -9.51 -5.20
CA GLY A 90 -0.64 -10.08 -6.51
C GLY A 90 -0.87 -11.61 -6.60
N ALA A 91 -0.84 -12.32 -5.47
CA ALA A 91 -1.18 -13.75 -5.43
C ALA A 91 -2.69 -14.03 -5.38
N ILE A 92 -3.50 -13.05 -4.94
CA ILE A 92 -4.95 -13.15 -4.76
C ILE A 92 -5.75 -12.21 -5.67
N ASN A 93 -5.12 -11.56 -6.65
CA ASN A 93 -5.68 -10.49 -7.51
C ASN A 93 -6.72 -10.96 -8.56
N LYS A 94 -7.47 -12.01 -8.26
CA LYS A 94 -8.49 -12.57 -9.14
C LYS A 94 -9.87 -12.00 -8.77
N PRO A 95 -10.62 -11.37 -9.69
CA PRO A 95 -11.93 -10.77 -9.40
C PRO A 95 -12.92 -11.73 -8.71
N GLU A 96 -12.84 -13.02 -9.01
CA GLU A 96 -13.68 -14.08 -8.44
C GLU A 96 -13.45 -14.29 -6.94
N LEU A 97 -12.32 -13.81 -6.40
CA LEU A 97 -12.00 -13.90 -4.97
C LEU A 97 -12.56 -12.71 -4.16
N LYS A 98 -13.22 -11.74 -4.81
CA LYS A 98 -13.68 -10.50 -4.16
C LYS A 98 -14.57 -10.76 -2.95
N GLU A 99 -15.56 -11.65 -3.09
CA GLU A 99 -16.48 -11.99 -1.99
C GLU A 99 -15.74 -12.63 -0.81
N ILE A 100 -14.85 -13.59 -1.11
CA ILE A 100 -14.03 -14.27 -0.10
C ILE A 100 -13.15 -13.27 0.65
N ILE A 101 -12.49 -12.34 -0.06
CA ILE A 101 -11.63 -11.34 0.56
C ILE A 101 -12.44 -10.40 1.44
N ASN A 102 -13.61 -9.94 1.00
CA ASN A 102 -14.47 -9.08 1.82
C ASN A 102 -14.92 -9.79 3.10
N GLU A 103 -15.43 -11.02 3.02
CA GLU A 103 -15.85 -11.81 4.18
C GLU A 103 -14.70 -12.00 5.17
N LEU A 104 -13.51 -12.28 4.66
CA LEU A 104 -12.34 -12.56 5.48
C LEU A 104 -11.85 -11.30 6.20
N VAL A 105 -11.90 -10.15 5.54
CA VAL A 105 -11.54 -8.85 6.13
C VAL A 105 -12.56 -8.41 7.17
N GLU A 106 -13.86 -8.63 6.94
CA GLU A 106 -14.91 -8.38 7.92
C GLU A 106 -14.72 -9.25 9.18
N ASN A 107 -14.36 -10.52 9.00
CA ASN A 107 -14.13 -11.44 10.12
C ASN A 107 -12.87 -11.11 10.95
N LYS A 108 -11.77 -10.70 10.30
CA LYS A 108 -10.49 -10.42 10.98
C LYS A 108 -10.43 -9.00 11.55
N SER A 109 -10.96 -8.02 10.81
CA SER A 109 -11.06 -6.62 11.22
C SER A 109 -9.75 -5.95 11.69
N THR A 110 -8.59 -6.38 11.18
CA THR A 110 -7.29 -5.79 11.54
C THR A 110 -6.80 -4.77 10.51
N PRO A 111 -5.91 -3.83 10.89
CA PRO A 111 -5.34 -2.84 9.95
C PRO A 111 -4.67 -3.49 8.74
N ALA A 112 -3.96 -4.58 8.98
CA ALA A 112 -3.28 -5.37 7.95
C ALA A 112 -4.26 -5.97 6.92
N TYR A 113 -5.39 -6.51 7.37
CA TYR A 113 -6.43 -7.04 6.49
C TYR A 113 -7.16 -5.94 5.72
N HIS A 114 -7.45 -4.80 6.35
CA HIS A 114 -8.00 -3.64 5.65
C HIS A 114 -7.07 -3.13 4.55
N LEU A 115 -5.75 -3.12 4.80
CA LEU A 115 -4.75 -2.73 3.81
C LEU A 115 -4.71 -3.68 2.60
N ILE A 116 -4.71 -5.00 2.83
CA ILE A 116 -4.80 -5.99 1.76
C ILE A 116 -6.06 -5.77 0.92
N ARG A 117 -7.22 -5.61 1.58
CA ARG A 117 -8.48 -5.38 0.87
C ARG A 117 -8.40 -4.14 0.00
N TYR A 118 -7.88 -3.04 0.54
CA TYR A 118 -7.76 -1.79 -0.20
C TYR A 118 -6.87 -1.94 -1.44
N PHE A 119 -5.70 -2.57 -1.29
CA PHE A 119 -4.79 -2.83 -2.42
C PHE A 119 -5.43 -3.77 -3.45
N TYR A 120 -6.09 -4.85 -2.99
CA TYR A 120 -6.80 -5.76 -3.87
C TYR A 120 -7.88 -5.06 -4.69
N LEU A 121 -8.65 -4.18 -4.07
CA LEU A 121 -9.69 -3.43 -4.77
C LEU A 121 -9.08 -2.48 -5.82
N LEU A 122 -7.94 -1.83 -5.52
CA LEU A 122 -7.25 -1.01 -6.52
C LEU A 122 -6.78 -1.87 -7.70
N ASP A 123 -6.16 -3.03 -7.45
CA ASP A 123 -5.56 -3.88 -8.49
C ASP A 123 -6.60 -4.58 -9.37
N THR A 124 -7.81 -4.81 -8.85
CA THR A 124 -8.89 -5.49 -9.58
C THR A 124 -9.93 -4.52 -10.16
N SER A 125 -9.85 -3.23 -9.86
CA SER A 125 -10.78 -2.23 -10.38
C SER A 125 -10.31 -1.64 -11.71
N ILE A 126 -11.23 -1.62 -12.67
CA ILE A 126 -11.00 -1.02 -13.99
C ILE A 126 -10.98 0.52 -13.90
N GLU A 127 -11.83 1.10 -13.05
CA GLU A 127 -11.92 2.55 -12.83
C GLU A 127 -12.01 2.89 -11.34
N PHE A 128 -11.52 4.09 -10.98
CA PHE A 128 -11.73 4.66 -9.65
C PHE A 128 -13.16 5.23 -9.55
N GLU A 129 -14.07 4.47 -8.95
CA GLU A 129 -15.49 4.84 -8.79
C GLU A 129 -15.89 5.08 -7.33
N GLY A 130 -17.19 5.28 -7.08
CA GLY A 130 -17.73 5.63 -5.77
C GLY A 130 -17.38 4.65 -4.65
N ASN A 131 -17.28 3.35 -4.94
CA ASN A 131 -16.91 2.34 -3.94
C ASN A 131 -15.44 2.49 -3.51
N LEU A 132 -14.52 2.57 -4.47
CA LEU A 132 -13.10 2.81 -4.17
C LEU A 132 -12.86 4.13 -3.44
N LYS A 133 -13.64 5.16 -3.76
CA LYS A 133 -13.63 6.42 -3.00
C LYS A 133 -14.01 6.18 -1.54
N LYS A 134 -15.12 5.48 -1.28
CA LYS A 134 -15.58 5.17 0.09
C LYS A 134 -14.53 4.34 0.84
N ASP A 135 -13.89 3.39 0.17
CA ASP A 135 -12.83 2.58 0.77
C ASP A 135 -11.59 3.42 1.11
N LEU A 136 -11.20 4.37 0.26
CA LEU A 136 -10.14 5.33 0.58
C LEU A 136 -10.52 6.19 1.79
N GLU A 137 -11.73 6.75 1.81
CA GLU A 137 -12.21 7.57 2.92
C GLU A 137 -12.28 6.78 4.22
N PHE A 138 -12.71 5.51 4.16
CA PHE A 138 -12.68 4.59 5.29
C PHE A 138 -11.26 4.41 5.82
N MET A 139 -10.29 4.11 4.94
CA MET A 139 -8.89 3.91 5.36
C MET A 139 -8.32 5.15 6.04
N LEU A 140 -8.54 6.34 5.47
CA LEU A 140 -8.00 7.59 6.01
C LEU A 140 -8.69 8.03 7.31
N LYS A 141 -9.97 7.73 7.48
CA LYS A 141 -10.71 8.04 8.71
C LYS A 141 -10.40 7.05 9.84
N ARG A 142 -10.27 5.76 9.51
CA ARG A 142 -9.99 4.69 10.48
C ARG A 142 -8.54 4.72 10.94
N TYR A 143 -7.63 5.09 10.04
CA TYR A 143 -6.19 5.16 10.25
C TYR A 143 -5.67 6.57 9.95
N PRO A 144 -5.98 7.52 10.84
CA PRO A 144 -5.61 8.91 10.64
C PRO A 144 -4.10 9.11 10.80
N ALA A 145 -3.56 10.13 10.15
CA ALA A 145 -2.12 10.36 10.08
C ALA A 145 -1.48 10.78 11.40
N ASP A 146 -2.25 11.18 12.40
CA ASP A 146 -1.79 11.55 13.75
C ASP A 146 -1.45 10.32 14.60
N ASN A 147 -2.19 9.21 14.43
CA ASN A 147 -2.04 8.00 15.23
C ASN A 147 -1.45 6.83 14.44
N GLU A 148 -1.68 6.78 13.13
CA GLU A 148 -1.39 5.63 12.27
C GLU A 148 -0.59 6.08 11.04
N ILE A 149 0.46 6.87 11.29
CA ILE A 149 1.28 7.56 10.27
C ILE A 149 1.69 6.59 9.16
N PHE A 150 2.14 5.40 9.54
CA PHE A 150 2.70 4.44 8.62
C PHE A 150 1.65 3.88 7.65
N LEU A 151 0.52 3.42 8.20
CA LEU A 151 -0.57 2.88 7.40
C LEU A 151 -1.19 3.97 6.51
N ASN A 152 -1.39 5.17 7.06
CA ASN A 152 -1.87 6.33 6.30
C ASN A 152 -0.94 6.65 5.12
N ARG A 153 0.37 6.64 5.36
CA ARG A 153 1.38 6.90 4.33
C ARG A 153 1.38 5.83 3.25
N ILE A 154 1.25 4.55 3.59
CA ILE A 154 1.12 3.46 2.61
C ILE A 154 -0.11 3.66 1.73
N VAL A 155 -1.27 3.90 2.34
CA VAL A 155 -2.53 4.14 1.61
C VAL A 155 -2.38 5.34 0.67
N SER A 156 -1.79 6.44 1.16
CA SER A 156 -1.53 7.63 0.36
C SER A 156 -0.62 7.35 -0.83
N LEU A 157 0.51 6.65 -0.61
CA LEU A 157 1.46 6.31 -1.66
C LEU A 157 0.82 5.41 -2.73
N ARG A 158 0.10 4.36 -2.32
CA ARG A 158 -0.54 3.43 -3.26
C ARG A 158 -1.64 4.11 -4.06
N THR A 159 -2.45 4.94 -3.42
CA THR A 159 -3.52 5.70 -4.10
C THR A 159 -2.95 6.66 -5.13
N GLN A 160 -1.87 7.38 -4.78
CA GLN A 160 -1.17 8.26 -5.73
C GLN A 160 -0.51 7.47 -6.87
N HIS A 161 0.02 6.27 -6.59
CA HIS A 161 0.55 5.40 -7.64
C HIS A 161 -0.56 4.97 -8.62
N TYR A 162 -1.72 4.55 -8.10
CA TYR A 162 -2.88 4.20 -8.91
C TYR A 162 -3.33 5.40 -9.77
N GLU A 163 -3.45 6.60 -9.18
CA GLU A 163 -3.79 7.83 -9.92
C GLU A 163 -2.85 8.14 -11.08
N ARG A 164 -1.55 7.89 -10.89
CA ARG A 164 -0.54 8.17 -11.94
C ARG A 164 -0.53 7.12 -13.05
N THR A 165 -1.00 5.92 -12.78
CA THR A 165 -0.91 4.77 -13.69
C THR A 165 -2.23 4.46 -14.39
N HIS A 166 -3.36 4.92 -13.84
CA HIS A 166 -4.71 4.64 -14.35
C HIS A 166 -5.43 5.91 -14.81
N ARG A 167 -6.44 5.74 -15.66
CA ARG A 167 -7.32 6.84 -16.06
C ARG A 167 -8.36 7.07 -14.98
N ILE A 168 -8.34 8.24 -14.35
CA ILE A 168 -9.30 8.63 -13.31
C ILE A 168 -10.11 9.82 -13.78
N LYS A 169 -11.45 9.74 -13.64
CA LYS A 169 -12.35 10.86 -13.93
C LYS A 169 -12.00 12.03 -13.01
N GLU A 170 -11.98 13.23 -13.57
CA GLU A 170 -11.49 14.45 -12.90
C GLU A 170 -12.13 14.69 -11.52
N LYS A 171 -13.44 14.43 -11.37
CA LYS A 171 -14.15 14.53 -10.09
C LYS A 171 -13.56 13.64 -8.99
N TYR A 172 -13.12 12.43 -9.34
CA TYR A 172 -12.51 11.50 -8.39
C TYR A 172 -11.05 11.83 -8.13
N ARG A 173 -10.33 12.33 -9.15
CA ARG A 173 -8.96 12.86 -8.97
C ARG A 173 -8.96 13.98 -7.94
N GLN A 174 -9.83 14.98 -8.08
CA GLN A 174 -9.95 16.07 -7.10
C GLN A 174 -10.27 15.53 -5.70
N SER A 175 -11.19 14.57 -5.61
CA SER A 175 -11.51 13.90 -4.35
C SER A 175 -10.30 13.21 -3.73
N ILE A 176 -9.51 12.45 -4.49
CA ILE A 176 -8.29 11.79 -4.01
C ILE A 176 -7.33 12.81 -3.43
N PHE A 177 -7.04 13.88 -4.17
CA PHE A 177 -6.08 14.90 -3.72
C PHE A 177 -6.59 15.64 -2.47
N SER A 178 -7.89 15.92 -2.41
CA SER A 178 -8.53 16.50 -1.22
C SER A 178 -8.44 15.58 -0.01
N SER A 179 -8.82 14.31 -0.15
CA SER A 179 -8.79 13.32 0.93
C SER A 179 -7.37 13.10 1.45
N LEU A 180 -6.37 13.09 0.56
CA LEU A 180 -4.97 12.88 0.91
C LEU A 180 -4.26 14.16 1.40
N GLY A 181 -4.93 15.31 1.42
CA GLY A 181 -4.31 16.60 1.81
C GLY A 181 -3.15 17.04 0.90
N VAL A 182 -3.06 16.53 -0.33
CA VAL A 182 -1.98 16.84 -1.26
C VAL A 182 -2.41 17.91 -2.25
N LYS A 183 -1.48 18.82 -2.59
CA LYS A 183 -1.75 19.89 -3.56
C LYS A 183 -2.22 19.30 -4.89
N TYR A 184 -3.42 19.67 -5.30
CA TYR A 184 -3.99 19.26 -6.58
C TYR A 184 -3.05 19.64 -7.74
N ARG A 185 -2.71 18.65 -8.57
CA ARG A 185 -1.93 18.84 -9.79
C ARG A 185 -2.78 18.40 -10.98
N LYS A 186 -3.00 19.30 -11.94
CA LYS A 186 -3.65 18.96 -13.21
C LYS A 186 -2.85 17.88 -13.94
N PRO A 187 -3.51 16.92 -14.62
CA PRO A 187 -2.81 15.92 -15.40
C PRO A 187 -1.95 16.60 -16.47
N LYS A 188 -0.66 16.27 -16.52
CA LYS A 188 0.19 16.65 -17.65
C LYS A 188 -0.34 15.90 -18.87
N SER A 189 -0.77 16.61 -19.91
CA SER A 189 -1.46 16.13 -21.12
C SER A 189 -0.71 15.13 -22.01
N LYS A 190 0.33 14.44 -21.50
CA LYS A 190 1.15 13.50 -22.29
C LYS A 190 0.39 12.25 -22.77
N LEU A 191 -0.73 11.87 -22.13
CA LEU A 191 -1.54 10.72 -22.59
C LEU A 191 -2.40 11.04 -23.82
N LYS A 192 -2.85 12.30 -23.99
CA LYS A 192 -3.59 12.72 -25.19
C LYS A 192 -2.71 12.73 -26.45
N SER A 193 -1.44 13.10 -26.32
CA SER A 193 -0.53 13.18 -27.48
C SER A 193 -0.13 11.81 -28.04
N ILE A 194 -0.18 10.75 -27.24
CA ILE A 194 0.09 9.38 -27.70
C ILE A 194 -1.15 8.82 -28.42
N GLU A 195 -2.36 9.03 -27.89
CA GLU A 195 -3.60 8.65 -28.58
C GLU A 195 -3.83 9.42 -29.88
N GLU A 196 -3.52 10.71 -29.92
CA GLU A 196 -3.59 11.51 -31.16
C GLU A 196 -2.55 11.04 -32.18
N LYS A 197 -1.36 10.61 -31.75
CA LYS A 197 -0.36 10.01 -32.64
C LYS A 197 -0.80 8.65 -33.17
N ILE A 198 -1.40 7.79 -32.33
CA ILE A 198 -1.92 6.48 -32.74
C ILE A 198 -3.12 6.64 -33.69
N LYS A 199 -4.06 7.55 -33.41
CA LYS A 199 -5.18 7.86 -34.30
C LYS A 199 -4.73 8.45 -35.63
N ARG A 200 -3.73 9.35 -35.62
CA ARG A 200 -3.13 9.90 -36.86
C ARG A 200 -2.37 8.85 -37.67
N ALA A 201 -1.77 7.85 -37.02
CA ALA A 201 -1.13 6.73 -37.71
C ALA A 201 -2.14 5.75 -38.32
N ALA A 202 -3.26 5.51 -37.64
CA ALA A 202 -4.34 4.63 -38.11
C ALA A 202 -5.21 5.22 -39.23
N HIS A 203 -5.16 6.54 -39.48
CA HIS A 203 -5.82 7.20 -40.63
C HIS A 203 -4.89 7.39 -41.83
N LYS A 204 -3.66 6.89 -41.76
CA LYS A 204 -2.67 6.92 -42.86
C LYS A 204 -2.50 5.58 -43.58
N PHE A 205 -3.30 4.58 -43.21
CA PHE A 205 -3.48 3.30 -43.90
C PHE A 205 -4.96 3.11 -44.19
#